data_AF-D4F603-F1
#
_entry.id   AF-D4F603-F1
#
_cell.length_a   1.000
_cell.length_b   1.000
_cell.length_c   1.000
_cell.angle_alpha   90.00
_cell.angle_beta   90.00
_cell.angle_gamma   90.00
#
_symmetry.space_group_name_H-M   'P 1'
#
loop_
_entity.id
_entity.type
_entity.pdbx_description
1 polymer ?
#
loop_
_entity_poly.entity_id
_entity_poly.type
_entity_poly.pdbx_seq_one_letter_code
_entity_poly.pdbx_strand_id
1 'polypeptide(L)' 'MKRQQKLNTTQSVALIAGIVGEKLDLAGEETRRLAITGALPGVARAFYSRESGGVASGTGEQVWHTAQQDEHSLSSR' A
#
# COMPACT_ATOMS: atom_id res chain seq x y z
N MET A 1 17.92 24.07 28.58
CA MET A 1 18.48 24.21 27.21
C MET A 1 18.19 22.93 26.43
N LYS A 2 17.23 22.95 25.49
CA LYS A 2 16.90 21.76 24.67
C LYS A 2 17.91 21.67 23.53
N ARG A 3 18.87 20.74 23.61
CA ARG A 3 19.80 20.44 22.50
C ARG A 3 18.97 19.80 21.39
N GLN A 4 18.61 20.56 20.37
CA GLN A 4 18.15 19.97 19.12
C GLN A 4 19.35 19.28 18.47
N GLN A 5 19.47 17.97 18.67
CA GLN A 5 20.39 17.15 17.90
C GLN A 5 19.96 17.23 16.44
N LYS A 6 20.66 18.06 15.67
CA LYS A 6 20.51 18.12 14.22
C LYS A 6 21.03 16.80 13.67
N LEU A 7 20.12 15.83 13.49
CA LEU A 7 20.46 14.57 12.82
C LEU A 7 21.01 14.90 11.44
N ASN A 8 22.20 14.40 11.13
CA ASN A 8 22.78 14.56 9.81
C ASN A 8 21.86 13.87 8.79
N THR A 9 21.60 14.49 7.64
CA THR A 9 20.71 13.96 6.59
C THR A 9 20.99 12.49 6.26
N THR A 10 22.25 12.08 6.24
CA THR A 10 22.65 10.68 5.98
C THR A 10 22.17 9.73 7.09
N GLN A 11 22.21 10.17 8.35
CA GLN A 11 21.69 9.39 9.48
C GLN A 11 20.16 9.29 9.41
N SER A 12 19.48 10.39 9.05
CA SER A 12 18.03 10.39 8.86
C SER A 12 17.60 9.45 7.74
N VAL A 13 18.32 9.42 6.61
CA VAL A 13 18.05 8.51 5.49
C VAL A 13 18.24 7.05 5.91
N ALA A 14 19.32 6.72 6.63
CA ALA A 14 19.56 5.37 7.13
C ALA A 14 18.44 4.90 8.09
N LEU A 15 17.99 5.79 8.98
CA LEU A 15 16.88 5.50 9.90
C LEU A 15 15.57 5.25 9.15
N ILE A 16 15.22 6.11 8.18
CA ILE A 16 14.01 5.96 7.38
C ILE A 16 14.07 4.66 6.56
N ALA A 17 15.20 4.37 5.92
CA ALA A 17 15.36 3.16 5.13
C ALA A 17 15.27 1.89 6.01
N GLY A 18 15.78 1.92 7.24
CA GLY A 18 15.59 0.84 8.21
C GLY A 18 14.13 0.61 8.57
N ILE A 19 13.40 1.68 8.95
CA ILE A 19 11.98 1.60 9.34
C ILE A 19 11.11 1.09 8.18
N VAL A 20 11.34 1.62 6.98
CA VAL A 20 10.57 1.21 5.79
C VAL A 20 10.95 -0.20 5.36
N GLY A 21 12.23 -0.57 5.48
CA GLY A 21 12.70 -1.92 5.16
C GLY A 21 12.07 -2.97 6.06
N GLU A 22 12.06 -2.76 7.37
CA GLU A 22 11.43 -3.67 8.33
C GLU A 22 9.95 -3.96 7.99
N LYS A 23 9.20 -2.93 7.57
CA LYS A 23 7.79 -3.06 7.18
C LYS A 23 7.56 -3.85 5.89
N LEU A 24 8.57 -3.94 5.04
CA LEU A 24 8.51 -4.60 3.73
C LEU A 24 9.31 -5.91 3.70
N ASP A 25 9.83 -6.35 4.85
CA ASP A 25 10.77 -7.46 4.96
C ASP A 25 12.01 -7.30 4.04
N LEU A 26 12.57 -6.08 4.04
CA LEU A 26 13.75 -5.70 3.26
C LEU A 26 14.86 -5.19 4.19
N ALA A 27 16.10 -5.47 3.82
CA ALA A 27 17.25 -4.83 4.46
C ALA A 27 17.25 -3.32 4.16
N GLY A 28 17.62 -2.48 5.13
CA GLY A 28 17.60 -1.02 4.97
C GLY A 28 18.46 -0.50 3.80
N GLU A 29 19.57 -1.17 3.48
CA GLU A 29 20.39 -0.81 2.30
C GLU A 29 19.65 -1.10 0.99
N GLU A 30 18.86 -2.19 0.93
CA GLU A 30 18.04 -2.50 -0.24
C GLU A 30 16.87 -1.52 -0.38
N THR A 31 16.21 -1.20 0.73
CA THR A 31 15.18 -0.15 0.76
C THR A 31 15.71 1.19 0.29
N ARG A 32 16.94 1.56 0.69
CA ARG A 32 17.60 2.77 0.23
C ARG A 32 17.87 2.73 -1.28
N ARG A 33 18.38 1.62 -1.80
CA ARG A 33 18.59 1.45 -3.25
C ARG A 33 17.28 1.62 -4.02
N LEU A 34 16.22 0.93 -3.60
CA LEU A 34 14.90 1.01 -4.22
C LEU A 34 14.29 2.42 -4.14
N ALA A 35 14.56 3.17 -3.07
CA ALA A 35 14.13 4.56 -2.96
C ALA A 35 14.85 5.46 -3.97
N ILE A 36 16.18 5.28 -4.12
CA ILE A 36 17.00 6.05 -5.07
C ILE A 36 16.60 5.75 -6.53
N THR A 37 16.32 4.48 -6.85
CA THR A 37 15.92 4.07 -8.20
C THR A 37 14.45 4.34 -8.51
N GLY A 38 13.66 4.78 -7.52
CA GLY A 38 12.22 5.03 -7.67
C GLY A 38 11.36 3.76 -7.71
N ALA A 39 11.94 2.58 -7.47
CA ALA A 39 11.23 1.30 -7.51
C ALA A 39 10.46 0.97 -6.22
N LEU A 40 10.77 1.66 -5.11
CA LEU A 40 10.19 1.38 -3.79
C LEU A 40 8.64 1.38 -3.75
N PRO A 41 7.92 2.32 -4.40
CA PRO A 41 6.45 2.28 -4.41
C PRO A 41 5.87 1.03 -5.07
N GLY A 42 6.52 0.53 -6.13
CA GLY A 42 6.11 -0.69 -6.82
C GLY A 42 6.30 -1.94 -5.95
N VAL A 43 7.43 -2.00 -5.23
CA VAL A 43 7.72 -3.08 -4.28
C VAL A 43 6.73 -3.07 -3.12
N ALA A 44 6.45 -1.90 -2.54
CA ALA A 44 5.45 -1.77 -1.48
C ALA A 44 4.04 -2.20 -1.94
N ARG A 45 3.63 -1.80 -3.14
CA ARG A 45 2.33 -2.21 -3.72
C ARG A 45 2.25 -3.71 -3.92
N ALA A 46 3.31 -4.33 -4.44
CA ALA A 46 3.36 -5.79 -4.63
C ALA A 46 3.35 -6.55 -3.30
N PHE A 47 4.08 -6.05 -2.30
CA PHE A 47 4.12 -6.61 -0.95
C PHE A 47 2.72 -6.62 -0.32
N TYR A 48 2.07 -5.45 -0.23
CA TYR A 48 0.75 -5.35 0.38
C TYR A 48 -0.35 -6.03 -0.44
N SER A 49 -0.22 -6.14 -1.77
CA SER A 49 -1.16 -6.92 -2.58
C SER A 49 -1.12 -8.42 -2.25
N ARG A 50 0.03 -8.95 -1.83
CA ARG A 50 0.18 -10.34 -1.40
C ARG A 50 -0.33 -10.53 0.03
N GLU A 51 -0.05 -9.57 0.90
CA GLU A 51 -0.54 -9.57 2.28
C GLU A 51 -2.07 -9.45 2.34
N SER A 52 -2.67 -8.58 1.53
CA SER A 52 -4.13 -8.41 1.43
C SER A 52 -4.84 -9.53 0.65
N GLY A 53 -4.12 -10.32 -0.15
CA GLY A 53 -4.63 -11.55 -0.76
C GLY A 53 -4.85 -12.69 0.24
N GLY A 54 -4.27 -12.60 1.45
CA GLY A 54 -4.42 -13.59 2.53
C GLY A 54 -5.75 -13.55 3.28
N VAL A 55 -6.61 -12.56 3.04
CA VAL A 55 -7.98 -12.49 3.57
C VAL A 55 -9.06 -12.72 2.51
N ALA A 56 -8.69 -13.18 1.31
CA ALA A 56 -9.62 -13.48 0.23
C ALA A 56 -9.74 -15.00 -0.07
N SER A 57 -9.54 -15.85 0.94
CA SER A 57 -10.09 -17.21 0.96
C SER A 57 -11.21 -17.27 2.00
N GLY A 58 -12.35 -16.68 1.63
CA GLY A 58 -13.52 -16.60 2.49
C GLY A 58 -14.49 -15.54 1.97
N THR A 59 -15.28 -15.91 0.96
CA THR A 59 -16.48 -15.15 0.52
C THR A 59 -16.20 -13.83 -0.18
N GLY A 60 -15.51 -13.89 -1.33
CA GLY A 60 -15.59 -12.85 -2.34
C GLY A 60 -16.93 -12.94 -3.09
N GLU A 61 -18.05 -12.60 -2.44
CA GLU A 61 -19.27 -12.20 -3.13
C GLU A 61 -19.01 -10.83 -3.77
N GLN A 62 -18.35 -10.86 -4.93
CA GLN A 62 -18.31 -9.75 -5.85
C GLN A 62 -19.68 -9.64 -6.52
N VAL A 63 -20.63 -9.00 -5.84
CA VAL A 63 -21.88 -8.58 -6.45
C VAL A 63 -21.61 -7.28 -7.23
N TRP A 64 -21.24 -7.45 -8.49
CA TRP A 64 -21.32 -6.40 -9.51
C TRP A 64 -22.79 -6.17 -9.85
N HIS A 65 -23.49 -5.30 -9.11
CA HIS A 65 -24.76 -4.78 -9.59
C HIS A 65 -24.52 -3.64 -10.59
N THR A 66 -24.14 -4.03 -11.81
CA THR A 66 -24.28 -3.18 -13.00
C THR A 66 -25.56 -3.59 -13.74
N ALA A 67 -26.54 -2.68 -13.68
CA ALA A 67 -27.58 -2.34 -14.65
C ALA A 67 -28.21 -3.44 -15.55
N GLN A 68 -29.49 -3.73 -15.30
CA GLN A 68 -30.54 -3.99 -16.31
C GLN A 68 -31.87 -3.52 -15.67
N GLN A 69 -32.42 -2.37 -16.07
CA GLN A 69 -33.45 -2.25 -17.11
C GLN A 69 -34.58 -3.26 -16.98
N ASP A 70 -35.69 -2.82 -16.39
CA ASP A 70 -37.04 -3.14 -16.85
C ASP A 70 -37.90 -1.87 -16.67
N GLU A 71 -37.83 -1.00 -17.68
CA GLU A 71 -39.02 -0.24 -18.04
C GLU A 71 -40.06 -1.26 -18.49
N HIS A 72 -41.18 -1.41 -17.78
CA HIS A 72 -42.49 -1.64 -18.39
C HIS A 72 -43.56 -1.72 -17.29
N SER A 73 -44.50 -0.78 -17.36
CA SER A 73 -45.95 -0.99 -17.16
C SER A 73 -46.43 -1.21 -15.71
N LEU A 74 -47.52 -0.64 -15.20
CA LEU A 74 -48.63 0.17 -15.69
C LEU A 74 -49.39 0.61 -14.43
N SER A 75 -50.18 1.68 -14.54
CA SER A 75 -51.61 1.67 -14.22
C SER A 75 -52.05 2.94 -13.49
N SER A 76 -52.61 3.85 -14.27
CA SER A 76 -53.58 4.83 -13.82
C SER A 76 -54.66 4.16 -12.94
N ARG A 77 -54.93 4.74 -11.78
CA ARG A 77 -56.28 4.95 -11.25
C ARG A 77 -56.25 5.88 -10.06
#